data_AF-A0A7K4RVD9-F1
#
_entry.id   AF-A0A7K4RVD9-F1
#
_cell.length_a   1.000
_cell.length_b   1.000
_cell.length_c   1.000
_cell.angle_alpha   90.00
_cell.angle_beta   90.00
_cell.angle_gamma   90.00
#
_symmetry.space_group_name_H-M   'P 1'
#
loop_
_entity.id
_entity.type
_entity.pdbx_description
1 polymer ?
#
loop_
_entity_poly.entity_id
_entity_poly.type
_entity_poly.pdbx_seq_one_letter_code
_entity_poly.pdbx_strand_id
1 'polypeptide(L)'
;MAVGFMLAHPYGFTRVMSSYRWARSFVNGRDVNDWIGPPSYSDGSTKPVTINADTTCGNDWVCEHRWRQIRNMVVFRNVVDGQPFSNWWDNGSNQVAFGRGSKGFIVFNNDDW
;
A
#
# COMPACT_ATOMS: atom_id res chain seq x y z
N MET A 1 1.85 6.74 -1.69
CA MET A 1 0.87 7.76 -1.25
C MET A 1 -0.57 7.24 -1.35
N ALA A 2 -1.03 6.73 -2.48
CA ALA A 2 -2.41 6.28 -2.71
C ALA A 2 -3.01 5.38 -1.59
N VAL A 3 -2.28 4.34 -1.16
CA VAL A 3 -2.73 3.45 -0.06
C VAL A 3 -2.95 4.20 1.26
N GLY A 4 -2.15 5.23 1.53
CA GLY A 4 -2.33 6.08 2.72
C GLY A 4 -3.63 6.87 2.65
N PHE A 5 -3.95 7.48 1.50
CA PHE A 5 -5.22 8.17 1.29
C PHE A 5 -6.42 7.22 1.46
N MET A 6 -6.36 6.06 0.79
CA MET A 6 -7.40 5.02 0.89
C MET A 6 -7.65 4.59 2.34
N LEU A 7 -6.60 4.35 3.12
CA LEU A 7 -6.74 3.88 4.51
C LEU A 7 -7.22 4.98 5.46
N ALA A 8 -6.86 6.24 5.22
CA ALA A 8 -7.31 7.37 6.03
C ALA A 8 -8.77 7.77 5.76
N HIS A 9 -9.23 7.69 4.51
CA HIS A 9 -10.58 8.10 4.11
C HIS A 9 -11.65 7.10 4.61
N PRO A 10 -12.82 7.53 5.12
CA PRO A 10 -13.81 6.61 5.72
C PRO A 10 -14.53 5.69 4.73
N TYR A 11 -14.50 6.03 3.44
CA TYR A 11 -15.28 5.31 2.42
C TYR A 11 -14.89 3.83 2.28
N GLY A 12 -15.90 2.97 2.29
CA GLY A 12 -15.80 1.55 1.95
C GLY A 12 -15.05 0.68 2.97
N PHE A 13 -14.95 -0.60 2.64
CA PHE A 13 -14.13 -1.56 3.38
C PHE A 13 -12.83 -1.81 2.60
N THR A 14 -11.69 -1.53 3.25
CA THR A 14 -10.40 -1.46 2.56
C THR A 14 -9.72 -2.82 2.49
N ARG A 15 -9.22 -3.19 1.31
CA ARG A 15 -8.35 -4.34 1.09
C ARG A 15 -6.97 -3.87 0.63
N VAL A 16 -5.93 -4.31 1.32
CA VAL A 16 -4.53 -4.05 0.96
C VAL A 16 -3.98 -5.23 0.17
N MET A 17 -3.40 -4.97 -1.00
CA MET A 17 -2.74 -6.02 -1.79
C MET A 17 -1.41 -6.42 -1.15
N SER A 18 -1.04 -7.69 -1.29
CA SER A 18 0.29 -8.20 -0.95
C SER A 18 0.76 -9.12 -2.06
N SER A 19 1.88 -8.76 -2.69
CA SER A 19 2.30 -9.30 -3.99
C SER A 19 3.56 -10.15 -3.90
N TYR A 20 3.97 -10.69 -5.05
CA TYR A 20 5.28 -11.25 -5.32
C TYR A 20 5.92 -10.51 -6.50
N ARG A 21 7.24 -10.58 -6.63
CA ARG A 21 7.98 -10.06 -7.78
C ARG A 21 7.99 -11.11 -8.89
N TRP A 22 7.86 -10.67 -10.13
CA TRP A 22 8.15 -11.44 -11.32
C TRP A 22 9.04 -10.61 -12.25
N ALA A 23 9.66 -11.25 -13.24
CA ALA A 23 10.54 -10.59 -14.21
C ALA A 23 9.72 -9.78 -15.24
N ARG A 24 9.05 -8.73 -14.77
CA ARG A 24 8.21 -7.83 -15.57
C ARG A 24 9.01 -7.24 -16.73
N SER A 25 8.53 -7.41 -17.97
CA SER A 25 9.21 -6.97 -19.19
C SER A 25 8.21 -6.38 -20.17
N PHE A 26 8.30 -5.08 -20.42
CA PHE A 26 7.39 -4.40 -21.33
C PHE A 26 7.92 -4.40 -22.76
N VAL A 27 7.11 -4.91 -23.69
CA VAL A 27 7.31 -4.78 -25.13
C VAL A 27 6.04 -4.20 -25.73
N ASN A 28 6.16 -3.08 -26.45
CA ASN A 28 5.02 -2.38 -27.08
C ASN A 28 3.86 -2.09 -26.10
N GLY A 29 4.19 -1.67 -24.86
CA GLY A 29 3.20 -1.29 -23.85
C GLY A 29 2.54 -2.47 -23.10
N ARG A 30 2.90 -3.73 -23.41
CA ARG A 30 2.41 -4.91 -22.70
C ARG A 30 3.53 -5.61 -21.96
N ASP A 31 3.26 -6.04 -20.73
CA ASP A 31 4.16 -6.95 -20.01
C ASP A 31 4.06 -8.35 -20.65
N VAL A 32 5.11 -8.79 -21.32
CA VAL A 32 5.14 -10.11 -21.97
C VAL A 32 5.32 -11.26 -20.97
N ASN A 33 5.59 -10.92 -19.72
CA ASN A 33 5.79 -11.85 -18.61
C ASN A 33 4.66 -11.75 -17.55
N ASP A 34 3.50 -11.21 -17.93
CA ASP A 34 2.32 -11.03 -17.06
C ASP A 34 1.71 -12.35 -16.55
N TRP A 35 2.09 -13.48 -17.15
CA TRP A 35 1.63 -14.83 -16.83
C TRP A 35 2.46 -15.52 -15.73
N ILE A 36 3.60 -14.97 -15.31
CA ILE A 36 4.51 -15.63 -14.38
C ILE A 36 3.83 -15.82 -13.01
N GLY A 37 3.82 -17.08 -12.56
CA GLY A 37 3.27 -17.49 -11.28
C GLY A 37 4.10 -17.05 -10.05
N PRO A 38 3.71 -17.47 -8.84
CA PRO A 38 4.42 -17.10 -7.62
C PRO A 38 5.85 -17.65 -7.60
N PRO A 39 6.73 -17.12 -6.73
CA PRO A 39 8.09 -17.62 -6.56
C PRO A 39 8.06 -19.13 -6.28
N SER A 40 8.69 -19.93 -7.14
CA SER A 40 8.61 -21.39 -7.09
C SER A 40 9.98 -22.05 -7.26
N TYR A 41 10.10 -23.29 -6.81
CA TYR A 41 11.21 -24.17 -7.11
C TYR A 41 11.02 -24.82 -8.49
N SER A 42 12.05 -25.51 -9.01
CA SER A 42 12.01 -26.15 -10.32
C SER A 42 11.00 -27.30 -10.41
N ASP A 43 10.57 -27.85 -9.27
CA ASP A 43 9.51 -28.86 -9.16
C ASP A 43 8.09 -28.28 -9.18
N GLY A 44 7.94 -26.95 -9.31
CA GLY A 44 6.67 -26.24 -9.33
C GLY A 44 6.09 -25.92 -7.95
N SER A 45 6.72 -26.35 -6.86
CA SER A 45 6.28 -26.00 -5.50
C SER A 45 6.57 -24.52 -5.20
N THR A 46 5.65 -23.85 -4.49
CA THR A 46 5.78 -22.44 -4.13
C THR A 46 6.81 -22.25 -3.01
N LYS A 47 7.73 -21.31 -3.18
CA LYS A 47 8.74 -20.95 -2.16
C LYS A 47 8.06 -20.37 -0.92
N PRO A 48 8.54 -20.70 0.29
CA PRO A 48 8.00 -20.14 1.51
C PRO A 48 8.27 -18.63 1.59
N VAL A 49 7.41 -17.92 2.31
CA VAL A 49 7.66 -16.54 2.72
C VAL A 49 8.66 -16.56 3.88
N THR A 50 9.89 -16.10 3.65
CA THR A 50 10.89 -15.91 4.71
C THR A 50 10.82 -14.48 5.24
N ILE A 51 11.04 -14.30 6.55
CA ILE A 51 11.04 -12.99 7.18
C ILE A 51 12.48 -12.59 7.50
N ASN A 52 12.89 -11.44 6.97
CA ASN A 52 14.20 -10.85 7.21
C ASN A 52 14.22 -10.15 8.58
N ALA A 53 15.42 -9.86 9.10
CA ALA A 53 15.60 -9.19 10.39
C ALA A 53 14.95 -7.78 10.43
N ASP A 54 14.90 -7.09 9.29
CA ASP A 54 14.24 -5.79 9.12
C ASP A 54 12.71 -5.88 8.93
N THR A 55 12.13 -7.06 9.12
CA THR A 55 10.71 -7.41 8.97
C THR A 55 10.19 -7.48 7.54
N THR A 56 11.03 -7.23 6.53
CA THR A 56 10.68 -7.45 5.12
C THR A 56 10.62 -8.94 4.80
N CYS A 57 10.12 -9.28 3.61
CA CYS A 57 10.07 -10.66 3.14
C CYS A 57 11.20 -10.97 2.15
N GLY A 58 11.70 -12.21 2.19
CA GLY A 58 12.60 -12.77 1.19
C GLY A 58 11.86 -13.57 0.11
N ASN A 59 12.60 -14.31 -0.71
CA ASN A 59 12.07 -15.18 -1.78
C ASN A 59 11.10 -14.49 -2.73
N ASP A 60 11.42 -13.26 -3.14
CA ASP A 60 10.64 -12.45 -4.08
C ASP A 60 9.23 -12.05 -3.60
N TRP A 61 8.83 -12.40 -2.39
CA TRP A 61 7.61 -11.88 -1.77
C TRP A 61 7.76 -10.38 -1.48
N VAL A 62 6.82 -9.56 -1.94
CA VAL A 62 6.88 -8.09 -1.81
C VAL A 62 6.44 -7.65 -0.42
N CYS A 63 5.38 -8.30 0.10
CA CYS A 63 4.84 -8.05 1.43
C CYS A 63 4.55 -6.56 1.72
N GLU A 64 3.83 -5.88 0.84
CA GLU A 64 3.43 -4.48 1.01
C GLU A 64 2.71 -4.26 2.34
N HIS A 65 1.94 -5.25 2.81
CA HIS A 65 1.27 -5.23 4.10
C HIS A 65 2.23 -5.10 5.32
N ARG A 66 3.53 -5.35 5.14
CA ARG A 66 4.58 -5.18 6.17
C ARG A 66 5.32 -3.86 6.07
N TRP A 67 5.21 -3.16 4.94
CA TRP A 67 5.88 -1.86 4.78
C TRP A 67 5.36 -0.89 5.83
N ARG A 68 6.25 -0.25 6.57
CA ARG A 68 5.92 0.61 7.71
C ARG A 68 4.83 1.63 7.36
N GLN A 69 4.92 2.23 6.17
CA GLN A 69 3.99 3.24 5.66
C GLN A 69 2.57 2.68 5.45
N ILE A 70 2.43 1.40 5.08
CA ILE A 70 1.14 0.75 4.86
C ILE A 70 0.62 0.17 6.17
N ARG A 71 1.45 -0.60 6.89
CA ARG A 71 1.10 -1.20 8.19
C ARG A 71 0.62 -0.14 9.19
N ASN A 72 1.33 0.98 9.30
CA ASN A 72 0.93 2.04 10.24
C ASN A 72 -0.36 2.73 9.80
N MET A 73 -0.66 2.80 8.50
CA MET A 73 -1.92 3.35 8.02
C MET A 73 -3.10 2.38 8.22
N VAL A 74 -2.85 1.07 8.25
CA VAL A 74 -3.87 0.08 8.70
C VAL A 74 -4.19 0.32 10.18
N VAL A 75 -3.17 0.52 11.01
CA VAL A 75 -3.37 0.88 12.43
C VAL A 75 -4.08 2.23 12.55
N PHE A 76 -3.70 3.24 11.76
CA PHE A 76 -4.37 4.54 11.72
C PHE A 76 -5.86 4.38 11.45
N ARG A 77 -6.25 3.59 10.43
CA ARG A 77 -7.65 3.31 10.11
C ARG A 77 -8.41 2.75 11.30
N ASN A 78 -7.81 1.82 12.04
CA ASN A 78 -8.41 1.24 13.25
C ASN A 78 -8.57 2.28 14.37
N VAL A 79 -7.56 3.14 14.58
CA VAL A 79 -7.60 4.19 15.60
C VAL A 79 -8.73 5.19 15.33
N VAL A 80 -8.91 5.57 14.07
CA VAL A 80 -9.89 6.59 13.66
C VAL A 80 -11.27 6.01 13.29
N ASP A 81 -11.50 4.73 13.57
CA ASP A 81 -12.76 4.08 13.23
C ASP A 81 -13.98 4.79 13.87
N GLY A 82 -15.08 4.85 13.12
CA GLY A 82 -16.30 5.57 13.48
C GLY A 82 -16.20 7.12 13.45
N GLN A 83 -15.02 7.71 13.25
CA GLN A 83 -14.90 9.17 13.19
C GLN A 83 -15.31 9.74 11.82
N PRO A 84 -15.99 10.90 11.78
CA PRO A 84 -16.37 11.53 10.52
C PRO A 84 -15.15 12.03 9.75
N PHE A 85 -15.30 12.21 8.44
CA PHE A 85 -14.36 13.00 7.64
C PHE A 85 -14.52 14.49 8.00
N SER A 86 -13.43 15.18 8.29
CA SER A 86 -13.46 16.56 8.80
C SER A 86 -12.22 17.34 8.40
N ASN A 87 -12.24 18.67 8.59
CA ASN A 87 -11.06 19.55 8.41
C ASN A 87 -10.35 19.37 7.06
N TRP A 88 -11.12 19.27 5.98
CA TRP A 88 -10.55 19.28 4.64
C TRP A 88 -9.87 20.62 4.37
N TRP A 89 -8.66 20.54 3.82
CA TRP A 89 -7.90 21.67 3.31
C TRP A 89 -7.22 21.25 2.02
N ASP A 90 -7.16 22.17 1.06
CA ASP A 90 -6.38 22.04 -0.15
C ASP A 90 -5.79 23.39 -0.57
N ASN A 91 -4.72 23.35 -1.37
CA ASN A 91 -4.11 24.53 -1.96
C ASN A 91 -4.64 24.87 -3.37
N GLY A 92 -5.72 24.23 -3.83
CA GLY A 92 -6.20 24.29 -5.21
C GLY A 92 -5.37 23.48 -6.23
N SER A 93 -4.36 22.71 -5.77
CA SER A 93 -3.51 21.85 -6.59
C SER A 93 -3.37 20.46 -5.95
N ASN A 94 -2.17 20.03 -5.53
CA ASN A 94 -1.89 18.67 -5.03
C ASN A 94 -1.36 18.63 -3.59
N GLN A 95 -1.48 19.73 -2.84
CA GLN A 95 -1.34 19.70 -1.38
C GLN A 95 -2.74 19.61 -0.77
N VAL A 96 -3.00 18.52 -0.05
CA VAL A 96 -4.29 18.26 0.57
C VAL A 96 -4.13 17.71 1.97
N ALA A 97 -5.05 18.03 2.86
CA ALA A 97 -5.07 17.52 4.22
C ALA A 97 -6.50 17.28 4.70
N PHE A 98 -6.67 16.30 5.59
CA PHE A 98 -7.95 16.08 6.25
C PHE A 98 -7.81 15.35 7.58
N GLY A 99 -8.82 15.50 8.41
CA GLY A 99 -8.99 14.85 9.69
C GLY A 99 -10.01 13.72 9.68
N ARG A 100 -9.91 12.89 10.72
CA ARG A 100 -10.92 11.91 11.12
C ARG A 100 -11.36 12.20 12.54
N GLY A 101 -12.34 13.11 12.66
CA GLY A 101 -12.78 13.67 13.94
C GLY A 101 -11.59 14.21 14.73
N SER A 102 -11.52 13.86 16.02
CA SER A 102 -10.42 14.25 16.91
C SER A 102 -9.31 13.21 17.04
N LYS A 103 -9.39 12.08 16.33
CA LYS A 103 -8.49 10.92 16.54
C LYS A 103 -7.31 10.85 15.57
N GLY A 104 -7.38 11.53 14.43
CA GLY A 104 -6.31 11.48 13.44
C GLY A 104 -6.40 12.58 12.40
N PHE A 105 -5.25 12.91 11.83
CA PHE A 105 -5.09 13.90 10.77
C PHE A 105 -4.01 13.41 9.81
N ILE A 106 -4.17 13.67 8.52
CA ILE A 106 -3.21 13.28 7.49
C ILE A 106 -3.01 14.43 6.50
N VAL A 107 -1.78 14.56 5.99
CA VAL A 107 -1.35 15.59 5.04
C VAL A 107 -0.64 14.92 3.88
N PHE A 108 -0.95 15.38 2.66
CA PHE A 108 -0.33 14.95 1.42
C PHE A 108 0.25 16.17 0.72
N ASN A 109 1.46 16.02 0.21
CA ASN A 109 2.03 16.94 -0.77
C ASN A 109 2.46 16.11 -1.99
N ASN A 110 1.76 16.30 -3.10
CA ASN A 110 2.08 15.73 -4.39
C ASN A 110 2.21 16.82 -5.46
N ASP A 111 2.55 18.05 -5.04
CA ASP A 111 3.04 19.10 -5.92
C ASP A 111 4.56 18.99 -6.06
N ASP A 112 5.11 19.63 -7.11
CA ASP A 112 6.54 19.62 -7.41
C ASP A 112 7.30 20.83 -6.82
N TRP A 113 6.61 21.72 -6.10
CA TRP A 113 7.14 22.99 -5.58
C TRP A 113 6.63 23.31 -4.17
#